data_AF-A0A0A1TYU0-F1
#
_entry.id   AF-A0A0A1TYU0-F1
#
_cell.length_a   1.000
_cell.length_b   1.000
_cell.length_c   1.000
_cell.angle_alpha   90.00
_cell.angle_beta   90.00
_cell.angle_gamma   90.00
#
_symmetry.space_group_name_H-M   'P 1'
#
loop_
_entity.id
_entity.type
_entity.pdbx_description
1 polymer ?
#
loop_
_entity_poly.entity_id
_entity_poly.type
_entity_poly.pdbx_seq_one_letter_code
_entity_poly.pdbx_strand_id
1 'polypeptide(L)' 'MSLNPMEECAPQDILSKADSSYYWESYSHPGIHDEMLKDRHRTLSYKRALVPSLVKDKVVLDVGCGTGILSMFAAKN' A
#
# COMPACT_ATOMS: atom_id res chain seq x y z
N MET A 1 10.46 -14.43 -45.02
CA MET A 1 9.95 -13.49 -44.00
C MET A 1 10.17 -14.15 -42.65
N SER A 2 11.37 -14.01 -42.08
CA SER A 2 11.71 -14.62 -40.78
C SER A 2 11.02 -13.82 -39.68
N LEU A 3 10.19 -14.49 -38.89
CA LEU A 3 9.58 -13.93 -37.69
C LEU A 3 10.71 -13.56 -36.71
N ASN A 4 10.73 -12.30 -36.27
CA ASN A 4 11.61 -11.90 -35.17
C ASN A 4 11.20 -12.69 -33.91
N PRO A 5 12.15 -13.22 -33.13
CA PRO A 5 11.82 -13.86 -31.86
C PRO A 5 11.08 -12.84 -30.97
N MET A 6 9.99 -13.29 -30.36
CA MET A 6 9.24 -12.52 -29.38
C MET A 6 10.22 -12.04 -28.31
N GLU A 7 10.44 -10.73 -28.26
CA GLU A 7 11.22 -10.11 -27.20
C GLU A 7 10.49 -10.40 -25.89
N GLU A 8 11.12 -11.24 -25.07
CA GLU A 8 10.62 -11.56 -23.75
C GLU A 8 10.62 -10.27 -22.92
N CYS A 9 9.42 -9.76 -22.60
CA CYS A 9 9.24 -8.60 -21.74
C CYS A 9 9.62 -8.99 -20.31
N ALA A 10 10.93 -9.05 -20.03
CA ALA A 10 11.43 -9.19 -18.67
C ALA A 10 10.97 -7.96 -17.88
N PRO A 11 10.38 -8.12 -16.68
CA PRO A 11 10.05 -6.98 -15.84
C PRO A 11 11.32 -6.17 -15.61
N GLN A 12 11.37 -4.97 -16.16
CA GLN A 12 12.42 -4.03 -15.83
C GLN A 12 12.31 -3.78 -14.33
N ASP A 13 13.39 -3.98 -13.59
CA ASP A 13 13.43 -3.68 -12.16
C ASP A 13 13.33 -2.14 -12.03
N ILE A 14 12.11 -1.63 -11.95
CA ILE A 14 11.79 -0.19 -12.06
C ILE A 14 12.33 0.61 -10.86
N LEU A 15 12.75 -0.06 -9.78
CA LEU A 15 13.38 0.59 -8.64
C LEU A 15 14.88 0.37 -8.66
N SER A 16 15.63 1.40 -9.06
CA SER A 16 17.03 1.46 -8.67
C SER A 16 17.11 1.47 -7.14
N LYS A 17 18.17 0.90 -6.55
CA LYS A 17 18.38 0.92 -5.09
C LYS A 17 18.30 2.33 -4.49
N ALA A 18 18.71 3.35 -5.26
CA ALA A 18 18.62 4.75 -4.88
C ALA A 18 17.15 5.24 -4.83
N ASP A 19 16.33 4.84 -5.81
CA ASP A 19 14.90 5.17 -5.84
C ASP A 19 14.13 4.51 -4.70
N SER A 20 14.51 3.26 -4.35
CA SER A 20 13.92 2.54 -3.21
C SER A 20 14.21 3.27 -1.89
N SER A 21 15.47 3.67 -1.63
CA SER A 21 15.78 4.43 -0.42
C SER A 21 15.05 5.77 -0.33
N TYR A 22 14.93 6.48 -1.47
CA TYR A 22 14.20 7.74 -1.51
C TYR A 22 12.71 7.56 -1.23
N TYR A 23 12.10 6.51 -1.80
CA TYR A 23 10.71 6.15 -1.54
C TYR A 23 10.48 5.87 -0.05
N TRP A 24 11.29 5.03 0.58
CA TRP A 24 11.10 4.70 2.00
C TRP A 24 11.33 5.91 2.92
N GLU A 25 12.32 6.74 2.62
CA GLU A 25 12.58 7.97 3.38
C GLU A 25 11.43 8.97 3.27
N SER A 26 10.77 9.04 2.11
CA SER A 26 9.59 9.90 1.96
C SER A 26 8.43 9.50 2.90
N TYR A 27 8.32 8.20 3.24
CA TYR A 27 7.32 7.67 4.18
C TYR A 27 7.83 7.54 5.63
N SER A 28 9.10 7.83 5.92
CA SER A 28 9.62 7.81 7.31
C SER A 28 9.14 9.02 8.13
N HIS A 29 8.78 10.11 7.45
CA HIS A 29 8.45 11.40 8.06
C HIS A 29 6.97 11.47 8.48
N PRO A 30 6.62 11.97 9.68
CA PRO A 30 5.22 12.06 10.12
C PRO A 30 4.32 12.94 9.24
N GLY A 31 4.90 13.92 8.53
CA GLY A 31 4.13 14.89 7.73
C GLY A 31 3.28 14.24 6.64
N ILE A 32 3.83 13.27 5.91
CA ILE A 32 3.07 12.58 4.86
C ILE A 32 1.93 11.74 5.45
N HIS A 33 2.13 11.16 6.64
CA HIS A 33 1.08 10.41 7.32
C HIS A 33 -0.03 11.31 7.84
N ASP A 34 0.31 12.49 8.37
CA ASP A 34 -0.67 13.49 8.80
C ASP A 34 -1.52 13.99 7.62
N GLU A 35 -0.90 14.28 6.47
CA GLU A 35 -1.61 14.62 5.24
C GLU A 35 -2.57 13.49 4.81
N MET A 36 -2.06 12.26 4.77
CA MET A 36 -2.86 11.08 4.46
C MET A 36 -4.03 10.91 5.43
N LEU A 37 -3.83 11.08 6.74
CA LEU A 37 -4.88 10.90 7.77
C LEU A 37 -5.93 12.01 7.73
N LYS A 38 -5.54 13.23 7.32
CA LYS A 38 -6.46 14.37 7.13
C LYS A 38 -7.30 14.25 5.86
N ASP A 39 -6.88 13.46 4.87
CA ASP A 39 -7.74 13.07 3.75
C ASP A 39 -8.90 12.19 4.25
N ARG A 40 -10.00 12.86 4.53
CA ARG A 40 -11.22 12.23 5.05
C ARG A 40 -11.86 11.26 4.07
N HIS A 41 -11.81 11.53 2.77
CA HIS A 41 -12.43 10.64 1.78
C HIS A 41 -11.64 9.34 1.69
N ARG A 42 -10.31 9.42 1.61
CA ARG A 42 -9.43 8.26 1.64
C ARG A 42 -9.62 7.45 2.93
N THR A 43 -9.43 8.07 4.10
CA THR A 43 -9.44 7.34 5.38
C THR A 43 -10.81 6.74 5.72
N LEU A 44 -11.91 7.47 5.49
CA LEU A 44 -13.24 6.93 5.79
C LEU A 44 -13.69 5.87 4.78
N SER A 45 -13.21 5.91 3.54
CA SER A 45 -13.55 4.87 2.56
C SER A 45 -12.96 3.53 2.96
N TYR A 46 -11.68 3.48 3.35
CA TYR A 46 -11.08 2.25 3.90
C TYR A 46 -11.78 1.77 5.17
N LYS A 47 -12.08 2.69 6.10
CA LYS A 47 -12.81 2.34 7.33
C LYS A 47 -14.16 1.69 7.05
N ARG A 48 -14.90 2.19 6.06
CA ARG A 48 -16.22 1.66 5.67
C ARG A 48 -16.11 0.35 4.88
N ALA A 49 -15.03 0.15 4.14
CA ALA A 49 -14.79 -1.08 3.37
C ALA A 49 -14.46 -2.27 4.28
N LEU A 50 -13.83 -2.04 5.43
CA LEU A 50 -13.54 -3.06 6.44
C LEU A 50 -14.77 -3.37 7.29
N VAL A 51 -15.73 -4.09 6.71
CA VAL A 51 -16.95 -4.55 7.40
C VAL A 51 -16.71 -5.88 8.15
N PRO A 52 -17.41 -6.15 9.28
CA PRO A 52 -17.18 -7.35 10.10
C PRO A 52 -17.27 -8.67 9.32
N SER A 53 -18.17 -8.77 8.34
CA SER A 53 -18.31 -9.97 7.51
C SER A 53 -17.07 -10.34 6.70
N LEU A 54 -16.15 -9.40 6.49
CA LEU A 54 -14.90 -9.62 5.75
C LEU A 54 -13.70 -9.88 6.66
N VAL A 55 -13.70 -9.36 7.89
CA VAL A 55 -12.49 -9.31 8.73
C VAL A 55 -12.61 -10.00 10.09
N LYS A 56 -13.84 -10.21 10.60
CA LYS A 56 -14.03 -10.82 11.92
C LYS A 56 -13.56 -12.27 11.91
N ASP A 57 -12.80 -12.64 12.94
CA ASP A 57 -12.19 -13.97 13.12
C ASP A 57 -11.30 -14.39 11.93
N LYS A 58 -10.77 -13.40 11.19
CA LYS A 58 -9.80 -13.62 10.10
C LYS A 58 -8.42 -13.13 10.51
N VAL A 59 -7.41 -13.71 9.87
CA VAL A 59 -6.05 -13.17 9.89
C VAL A 59 -5.95 -12.12 8.78
N VAL A 60 -5.54 -10.90 9.13
CA VAL A 60 -5.43 -9.76 8.21
C VAL A 60 -3.96 -9.33 8.10
N LEU A 61 -3.50 -9.05 6.87
CA LEU A 61 -2.19 -8.47 6.58
C LEU A 61 -2.39 -7.04 6.03
N ASP A 62 -1.77 -6.06 6.66
CA ASP A 62 -1.75 -4.65 6.23
C ASP A 62 -0.40 -4.32 5.59
N VAL A 63 -0.34 -4.28 4.26
CA VAL A 63 0.90 -4.08 3.49
C VAL A 63 1.22 -2.59 3.43
N GLY A 64 2.36 -2.19 4.00
CA GLY A 64 2.72 -0.77 4.09
C GLY A 64 1.89 -0.02 5.13
N CYS A 65 1.75 -0.61 6.33
CA CYS A 65 0.80 -0.15 7.35
C CYS A 65 1.02 1.29 7.84
N GLY A 66 2.21 1.87 7.66
CA GLY A 66 2.55 3.23 8.08
C GLY A 66 2.26 3.43 9.58
N THR A 67 1.35 4.34 9.91
CA THR A 67 0.91 4.58 11.30
C THR A 67 0.01 3.48 11.88
N GLY A 68 -0.39 2.49 11.09
CA GLY A 68 -1.20 1.34 11.51
C GLY A 68 -2.71 1.62 11.57
N ILE A 69 -3.20 2.74 11.05
CA ILE A 69 -4.62 3.11 11.16
C ILE A 69 -5.57 2.08 10.52
N LEU A 70 -5.18 1.46 9.40
CA LEU A 70 -5.99 0.45 8.72
C LEU A 70 -6.01 -0.86 9.52
N SER A 71 -4.86 -1.28 10.03
CA SER A 71 -4.76 -2.37 11.01
C SER A 71 -5.68 -2.15 12.22
N MET A 72 -5.72 -0.94 12.78
CA MET A 72 -6.63 -0.62 13.89
C MET A 72 -8.12 -0.69 13.50
N PHE A 73 -8.46 -0.27 12.28
CA PHE A 73 -9.83 -0.44 11.77
C PHE A 73 -10.19 -1.92 11.59
N ALA A 74 -9.28 -2.74 11.07
CA ALA A 74 -9.50 -4.17 10.93
C ALA A 74 -9.69 -4.84 12.31
N ALA A 75 -8.84 -4.51 13.29
CA ALA A 75 -8.90 -5.07 14.65
C ALA A 75 -10.15 -4.66 15.46
N LYS A 76 -10.78 -3.53 15.12
CA LYS A 76 -11.98 -3.06 15.81
C LYS A 76 -13.25 -3.84 15.42
N ASN A 77 -13.27 -4.44 14.23
CA ASN A 77 -14.43 -5.11 13.64
C ASN A 77 -14.47 -6.61 13.96
#